data_AF-A0A5C7TF23-F1
#
_entry.id   AF-A0A5C7TF23-F1
#
_cell.length_a   1.000
_cell.length_b   1.000
_cell.length_c   1.000
_cell.angle_alpha   90.00
_cell.angle_beta   90.00
_cell.angle_gamma   90.00
#
_symmetry.space_group_name_H-M   'P 1'
#
loop_
_entity.id
_entity.type
_entity.pdbx_description
1 polymer ?
#
loop_
_entity_poly.entity_id
_entity_poly.type
_entity_poly.pdbx_seq_one_letter_code
_entity_poly.pdbx_strand_id
1 'polypeptide(L)' 'MSNKTLLCISLLVPLLCACQNPQRGSEEYWFNKMRDEQRAQCRLLPSPLSESCLKDVASKKYEDFQRQRTNLTDQSAAEG' A
#
# COMPACT_ATOMS: atom_id res chain seq x y z
N MET A 1 4.70 17.69 -35.92
CA MET A 1 4.65 17.20 -34.52
C MET A 1 5.94 16.44 -34.26
N SER A 2 6.77 16.92 -33.32
CA SER A 2 8.10 16.36 -33.07
C SER A 2 8.04 14.96 -32.45
N ASN A 3 8.92 14.05 -32.87
CA ASN A 3 9.05 12.69 -32.33
C ASN A 3 9.13 12.64 -30.79
N LYS A 4 9.68 13.68 -30.15
CA LYS A 4 9.75 13.83 -28.70
C LYS A 4 8.37 13.87 -28.02
N THR A 5 7.36 14.48 -28.65
CA THR A 5 6.02 14.62 -28.07
C THR A 5 5.28 13.27 -28.07
N LEU A 6 5.50 12.45 -29.10
CA LEU A 6 4.95 11.10 -29.22
C LEU A 6 5.52 10.15 -28.15
N LEU A 7 6.81 10.30 -27.83
CA LEU A 7 7.50 9.51 -26.83
C LEU A 7 7.05 9.86 -25.40
N CYS A 8 6.73 11.13 -25.13
CA CYS A 8 6.15 11.54 -23.84
C CYS A 8 4.74 10.98 -23.65
N ILE A 9 3.91 11.00 -24.69
CA ILE A 9 2.54 10.48 -24.61
C ILE A 9 2.54 8.97 -24.43
N SER A 10 3.41 8.23 -25.13
CA SER A 10 3.51 6.77 -24.96
C SER A 10 3.99 6.35 -23.57
N LEU A 11 4.79 7.17 -22.90
CA LEU A 11 5.22 6.92 -21.51
C LEU A 11 4.16 7.28 -20.47
N LEU A 12 3.32 8.29 -20.74
CA LEU A 12 2.32 8.78 -19.79
C LEU A 12 1.06 7.92 -19.74
N VAL A 13 0.64 7.32 -20.87
CA VAL A 13 -0.53 6.43 -20.93
C VAL A 13 -0.45 5.23 -19.97
N PRO A 14 0.66 4.46 -19.89
CA PRO A 14 0.74 3.32 -18.96
C PRO A 14 0.78 3.74 -17.48
N LEU A 15 1.38 4.90 -17.16
CA LEU A 15 1.34 5.44 -15.79
C LEU A 15 -0.10 5.78 -15.35
N LEU A 16 -0.89 6.38 -16.24
CA LEU A 16 -2.27 6.73 -15.95
C LEU A 16 -3.16 5.49 -15.82
N CYS A 17 -2.92 4.43 -16.60
CA CYS A 17 -3.64 3.16 -16.46
C CYS A 17 -3.34 2.44 -15.14
N ALA A 18 -2.12 2.55 -14.60
CA ALA A 18 -1.77 1.96 -13.30
C ALA A 18 -2.48 2.66 -12.13
N CYS A 19 -2.81 3.95 -12.25
CA CYS A 19 -3.52 4.71 -11.23
C CYS A 19 -5.06 4.58 -11.30
N GLN A 20 -5.62 4.16 -12.45
CA GLN A 20 -7.07 4.20 -12.69
C GLN A 20 -7.85 2.98 -12.21
N ASN A 21 -7.19 1.92 -11.75
CA ASN A 21 -7.91 0.71 -11.36
C ASN A 21 -7.36 0.14 -10.05
N PRO A 22 -7.82 0.65 -8.89
CA PRO A 22 -7.65 -0.10 -7.66
C PRO A 22 -8.29 -1.46 -7.90
N GLN A 23 -7.47 -2.50 -7.93
CA GLN A 23 -7.93 -3.85 -8.23
C GLN A 23 -9.11 -4.20 -7.30
N ARG A 24 -10.17 -4.79 -7.87
CA ARG A 24 -11.36 -5.13 -7.09
C ARG A 24 -10.99 -6.12 -5.98
N GLY A 25 -11.26 -5.75 -4.74
CA GLY A 25 -11.07 -6.56 -3.55
C GLY A 25 -11.67 -5.84 -2.35
N SER A 26 -12.09 -6.58 -1.33
CA SER A 26 -12.45 -5.95 -0.05
C SER A 26 -11.22 -5.25 0.53
N GLU A 27 -11.43 -4.23 1.34
CA GLU A 27 -10.35 -3.55 2.05
C GLU A 27 -9.53 -4.52 2.92
N GLU A 28 -10.22 -5.48 3.55
CA GLU A 28 -9.58 -6.57 4.29
C GLU A 28 -8.69 -7.43 3.40
N TYR A 29 -9.12 -7.75 2.18
CA TYR A 29 -8.30 -8.48 1.22
C TYR A 29 -7.00 -7.72 0.90
N TRP A 30 -7.10 -6.41 0.65
CA TRP A 30 -5.92 -5.58 0.36
C TRP A 30 -4.98 -5.46 1.56
N PHE A 31 -5.54 -5.30 2.76
CA PHE A 31 -4.77 -5.31 3.99
C PHE A 31 -4.01 -6.63 4.17
N ASN A 32 -4.70 -7.76 4.02
CA ASN A 32 -4.10 -9.09 4.16
C ASN A 32 -3.03 -9.32 3.08
N LYS A 33 -3.30 -8.94 1.84
CA LYS A 33 -2.32 -9.04 0.74
C LYS A 33 -1.07 -8.21 1.02
N MET A 34 -1.22 -6.96 1.43
CA MET A 34 -0.09 -6.08 1.78
C MET A 34 0.72 -6.65 2.96
N ARG A 35 0.04 -7.18 3.98
CA ARG A 35 0.69 -7.83 5.12
C ARG A 35 1.49 -9.06 4.69
N ASP A 36 0.94 -9.87 3.79
CA ASP A 36 1.61 -11.07 3.30
C ASP A 36 2.82 -10.73 2.40
N GLU A 37 2.72 -9.67 1.59
CA GLU A 37 3.86 -9.12 0.83
C GLU A 37 4.97 -8.60 1.77
N GLN A 38 4.61 -7.85 2.83
CA GLN A 38 5.57 -7.41 3.85
C GLN A 38 6.22 -8.60 4.57
N ARG A 39 5.45 -9.65 4.87
CA ARG A 39 5.97 -10.87 5.48
C ARG A 39 7.00 -11.55 4.58
N ALA A 40 6.74 -11.59 3.28
CA ALA A 40 7.69 -12.13 2.31
C ALA A 40 8.98 -11.30 2.26
N GLN A 41 8.88 -9.97 2.32
CA GLN A 41 10.04 -9.08 2.39
C GLN A 41 10.84 -9.25 3.69
N CYS A 42 10.18 -9.40 4.85
CA CYS A 42 10.86 -9.64 6.12
C CYS A 42 11.74 -10.91 6.10
N ARG A 43 11.34 -11.95 5.34
CA ARG A 43 12.13 -13.19 5.21
C ARG A 43 13.41 -13.03 4.42
N LEU A 44 13.53 -11.97 3.62
CA LEU A 44 14.75 -11.65 2.87
C LEU A 44 15.79 -10.93 3.75
N LEU A 45 15.38 -10.45 4.93
CA LEU A 45 16.29 -9.78 5.86
C LEU A 45 17.17 -10.79 6.60
N PRO A 46 18.40 -10.41 6.96
CA PRO A 46 19.25 -11.22 7.84
C PRO A 46 18.67 -11.26 9.27
N SER A 47 18.94 -12.34 10.01
CA SER A 47 18.69 -12.36 11.46
C SER A 47 19.62 -11.36 12.15
N PRO A 48 19.17 -10.60 13.17
CA PRO A 48 17.87 -10.70 13.87
C PRO A 48 16.75 -9.82 13.31
N LEU A 49 17.02 -9.04 12.25
CA LEU A 49 16.07 -8.08 11.69
C LEU A 49 14.84 -8.78 11.09
N SER A 50 15.03 -9.96 10.51
CA SER A 50 13.91 -10.78 10.03
C SER A 50 12.96 -11.20 11.16
N GLU A 51 13.48 -11.56 12.33
CA GLU A 51 12.67 -11.97 13.48
C GLU A 51 11.84 -10.80 14.03
N SER A 52 12.47 -9.63 14.20
CA SER A 52 11.78 -8.41 14.61
C SER A 52 10.71 -8.00 13.58
N CYS A 53 11.07 -7.96 12.30
CA CYS A 53 10.15 -7.60 11.21
C CYS A 53 8.95 -8.55 11.13
N LEU A 54 9.19 -9.86 11.25
CA LEU A 54 8.11 -10.86 11.24
C LEU A 54 7.18 -10.71 12.45
N LYS A 55 7.71 -10.35 13.62
CA LYS A 55 6.91 -10.09 14.82
C LYS A 55 6.03 -8.87 14.63
N ASP A 56 6.59 -7.78 14.09
CA ASP A 56 5.86 -6.54 13.83
C ASP A 56 4.78 -6.72 12.75
N VAL A 57 5.04 -7.51 11.71
CA VAL A 57 4.05 -7.83 10.68
C VAL A 57 2.94 -8.74 11.24
N ALA A 58 3.29 -9.69 12.11
CA ALA A 58 2.32 -10.59 12.74
C ALA A 58 1.40 -9.89 13.74
N SER A 59 1.86 -8.80 14.37
CA SER A 59 1.02 -8.02 15.30
C SER A 59 0.00 -7.11 14.61
N LYS A 60 0.13 -6.89 13.29
CA LYS A 60 -0.84 -6.06 12.55
C LYS A 60 -2.15 -6.82 12.33
N LYS A 61 -3.25 -6.27 12.83
CA LYS A 61 -4.61 -6.77 12.61
C LYS A 61 -5.46 -5.77 11.83
N TYR A 62 -6.39 -6.31 11.07
CA TYR A 62 -7.29 -5.49 10.26
C TYR A 62 -8.21 -4.61 11.12
N GLU A 63 -8.69 -5.13 12.25
CA GLU A 63 -9.55 -4.38 13.19
C GLU A 63 -8.83 -3.14 13.75
N ASP A 64 -7.55 -3.26 14.09
CA ASP A 64 -6.73 -2.16 14.59
C ASP A 64 -6.49 -1.11 13.50
N PHE A 65 -6.26 -1.56 12.26
CA PHE A 65 -6.15 -0.69 11.09
C PHE A 65 -7.44 0.12 10.86
N GLN A 66 -8.60 -0.52 10.97
CA GLN A 66 -9.89 0.16 10.82
C GLN A 66 -10.10 1.21 11.93
N ARG A 67 -9.82 0.87 13.19
CA ARG A 67 -9.92 1.81 14.33
C ARG A 67 -8.99 3.01 14.19
N GLN A 68 -7.75 2.79 13.76
CA GLN A 68 -6.78 3.88 13.57
C GLN A 68 -7.25 4.84 12.48
N ARG A 69 -7.82 4.30 11.39
CA ARG A 69 -8.36 5.12 10.31
C ARG A 69 -9.57 5.95 10.74
N THR A 70 -10.53 5.39 11.49
CA THR A 70 -11.68 6.17 11.97
C THR A 70 -11.24 7.34 12.84
N ASN A 71 -10.26 7.12 13.73
CA ASN A 71 -9.72 8.16 14.60
C ASN A 71 -8.99 9.28 13.83
N LEU A 72 -8.34 8.95 12.70
CA LEU A 72 -7.68 9.93 11.82
C LEU A 72 -8.71 10.81 11.06
N THR A 73 -9.86 10.24 10.72
CA THR A 73 -10.96 10.98 10.07
C THR A 73 -11.60 11.98 11.03
N ASP A 74 -11.73 11.65 12.32
CA ASP A 74 -12.27 12.58 13.33
C ASP A 74 -11.32 13.76 13.61
N GLN A 75 -10.00 13.56 13.55
CA GLN A 75 -9.03 14.64 13.76
C GLN A 75 -8.97 15.66 12.62
N SER A 76 -9.28 15.24 11.39
CA SER A 76 -9.30 16.13 10.22
C SER A 76 -10.61 16.93 10.08
N ALA A 77 -11.66 16.59 10.84
CA ALA A 77 -12.91 17.33 10.91
C ALA A 77 -12.93 18.41 12.01
N ALA A 78 -11.96 18.39 12.93
CA ALA A 78 -11.86 19.33 14.06
C ALA A 78 -11.00 20.58 13.78
N GLU A 79 -10.36 20.66 12.60
CA GLU A 79 -9.54 21.80 12.16
C GLU A 79 -10.16 22.56 10.96
N GLY A 80 -11.49 22.47 10.78
CA GLY A 80 -12.26 23.17 9.74
C GLY A 80 -13.16 24.26 10.27
#